data_AF-F9EHI6-F1
#
_entry.id   AF-F9EHI6-F1
#
_cell.length_a   1.000
_cell.length_b   1.000
_cell.length_c   1.000
_cell.angle_alpha   90.00
_cell.angle_beta   90.00
_cell.angle_gamma   90.00
#
_symmetry.space_group_name_H-M   'P 1'
#
loop_
_entity.id
_entity.type
_entity.pdbx_description
1 polymer ?
#
loop_
_entity_poly.entity_id
_entity_poly.type
_entity_poly.pdbx_seq_one_letter_code
_entity_poly.pdbx_strand_id
1 'polypeptide(L)' 'MSAPAIILMLAAMIIIWGGLAVSVTALLVRGRREDSEARAEAFARAHANLRGDPDRP' A
#
# COMPACT_ATOMS: atom_id res chain seq x y z
N MET A 1 -17.56 16.68 -35.70
CA MET A 1 -17.00 15.29 -35.72
C MET A 1 -15.88 15.08 -34.69
N SER A 2 -15.41 16.11 -33.99
CA SER A 2 -14.29 16.05 -33.02
C SER A 2 -14.71 15.88 -31.55
N ALA A 3 -15.88 16.39 -31.16
CA ALA A 3 -16.41 16.21 -29.80
C ALA A 3 -16.49 14.75 -29.32
N PRO A 4 -17.05 13.79 -30.11
CA PRO A 4 -17.08 12.39 -29.67
C PRO A 4 -15.68 11.77 -29.54
N ALA A 5 -14.72 12.18 -30.37
CA ALA A 5 -13.34 11.68 -30.29
C ALA A 5 -12.64 12.17 -29.01
N ILE A 6 -12.83 13.43 -28.62
CA ILE A 6 -12.27 13.99 -27.38
C ILE A 6 -12.85 13.27 -26.16
N ILE A 7 -14.15 13.00 -26.15
CA ILE A 7 -14.81 12.27 -25.06
C ILE A 7 -14.22 10.86 -24.91
N LEU A 8 -14.04 10.15 -26.03
CA LEU A 8 -13.42 8.81 -26.01
C LEU A 8 -11.96 8.86 -25.55
N MET A 9 -11.21 9.89 -25.94
CA MET A 9 -9.82 10.06 -25.52
C MET A 9 -9.70 10.27 -24.01
N LEU A 10 -10.56 11.11 -23.44
CA LEU A 10 -10.63 11.33 -21.99
C LEU A 10 -11.09 10.09 -21.23
N ALA A 11 -12.11 9.39 -21.73
CA ALA A 11 -12.58 8.14 -21.14
C ALA A 11 -11.48 7.06 -21.14
N ALA A 12 -10.76 6.90 -22.25
CA ALA A 12 -9.62 5.97 -22.33
C ALA A 12 -8.53 6.33 -21.32
N MET A 13 -8.18 7.62 -21.21
CA MET A 13 -7.20 8.07 -20.22
C MET A 13 -7.66 7.75 -18.79
N ILE A 14 -8.91 8.06 -18.44
CA ILE A 14 -9.46 7.77 -17.12
C ILE A 14 -9.53 6.26 -16.85
N ILE A 15 -9.80 5.41 -17.85
CA ILE A 15 -9.85 3.95 -17.63
C ILE A 15 -8.45 3.38 -17.41
N ILE A 16 -7.48 3.75 -18.25
CA ILE A 16 -6.08 3.30 -18.15
C ILE A 16 -5.48 3.70 -16.81
N TRP A 17 -5.68 4.96 -16.43
CA TRP A 17 -5.11 5.51 -15.18
C TRP A 17 -5.98 5.23 -13.96
N GLY A 18 -7.30 5.23 -14.11
CA GLY A 18 -8.26 5.05 -13.03
C GLY A 18 -8.27 3.62 -12.50
N GLY A 19 -8.16 2.61 -13.37
CA GLY A 19 -8.00 1.22 -12.93
C GLY A 19 -6.73 1.03 -12.10
N LEU A 20 -5.63 1.68 -12.51
CA LEU A 20 -4.37 1.67 -11.77
C LEU A 20 -4.49 2.41 -10.43
N ALA A 21 -5.10 3.60 -10.41
CA ALA A 21 -5.29 4.40 -9.19
C ALA A 21 -6.16 3.68 -8.14
N VAL A 22 -7.24 3.01 -8.58
CA VAL A 22 -8.10 2.22 -7.70
C VAL A 22 -7.36 0.99 -7.18
N SER A 23 -6.60 0.30 -8.03
CA SER A 23 -5.80 -0.86 -7.61
C SER A 23 -4.74 -0.46 -6.58
N VAL A 24 -4.00 0.62 -6.84
CA VAL A 24 -3.01 1.18 -5.90
C VAL A 24 -3.68 1.60 -4.59
N THR A 25 -4.84 2.26 -4.65
CA THR A 25 -5.59 2.66 -3.44
C THR A 25 -6.05 1.44 -2.65
N ALA A 26 -6.58 0.40 -3.32
CA ALA A 26 -7.01 -0.84 -2.68
C ALA A 26 -5.82 -1.60 -2.06
N LEU A 27 -4.68 -1.67 -2.77
CA LEU A 27 -3.44 -2.24 -2.24
C LEU A 27 -2.89 -1.42 -1.09
N LEU A 28 -2.98 -0.09 -1.10
CA LEU A 28 -2.57 0.75 0.02
C LEU A 28 -3.50 0.58 1.23
N VAL A 29 -4.82 0.52 1.03
CA VAL A 29 -5.80 0.31 2.12
C VAL A 29 -5.63 -1.07 2.74
N ARG A 30 -5.35 -2.10 1.93
CA ARG A 30 -5.17 -3.48 2.39
C ARG A 30 -3.76 -3.72 2.95
N GLY A 31 -2.75 -3.22 2.26
CA GLY A 31 -1.35 -3.22 2.68
C GLY A 31 -1.14 -2.42 3.95
N ARG A 32 -1.90 -1.34 4.21
CA ARG A 32 -1.87 -0.62 5.49
C ARG A 32 -2.23 -1.50 6.69
N ARG A 33 -3.03 -2.57 6.53
CA ARG A 33 -3.31 -3.53 7.60
C ARG A 33 -2.16 -4.52 7.77
N GLU A 34 -1.72 -5.13 6.68
CA GLU A 34 -0.64 -6.13 6.70
C GLU A 34 0.71 -5.51 7.11
N ASP A 35 1.01 -4.28 6.68
CA ASP A 35 2.26 -3.57 6.97
C ASP A 35 2.27 -3.02 8.41
N SER A 36 1.10 -2.73 9.00
CA SER A 36 0.99 -2.43 10.43
C SER A 36 1.22 -3.66 11.31
N GLU A 37 0.80 -4.85 10.86
CA GLU A 37 1.09 -6.11 11.55
C GLU A 37 2.57 -6.49 11.41
N ALA A 38 3.14 -6.40 10.21
CA ALA A 38 4.57 -6.65 9.99
C ALA A 38 5.47 -5.68 10.78
N ARG A 39 5.09 -4.41 10.88
CA ARG A 39 5.79 -3.44 11.73
C ARG A 39 5.61 -3.75 13.21
N ALA A 40 4.43 -4.17 13.66
CA ALA A 40 4.20 -4.56 15.05
C ALA A 40 5.02 -5.80 15.44
N GLU A 41 5.13 -6.79 14.56
CA GLU A 41 5.97 -7.97 14.75
C GLU A 41 7.46 -7.63 14.77
N ALA A 42 7.92 -6.74 13.86
CA ALA A 42 9.28 -6.25 13.86
C ALA A 42 9.62 -5.47 15.14
N PHE A 43 8.69 -4.64 15.62
CA PHE A 43 8.83 -3.91 16.87
C PHE A 43 8.83 -4.85 18.09
N ALA A 44 7.96 -5.87 18.10
CA ALA A 44 7.89 -6.86 19.17
C ALA A 44 9.18 -7.70 19.26
N ARG A 45 9.75 -8.10 18.12
CA ARG A 45 11.06 -8.79 18.06
C ARG A 45 12.20 -7.90 18.55
N ALA A 46 12.23 -6.63 18.15
CA ALA A 46 13.24 -5.68 18.62
C ALA A 46 13.13 -5.45 20.14
N HIS A 47 11.91 -5.33 20.67
CA HIS A 47 11.66 -5.16 22.10
C HIS A 47 11.97 -6.42 22.92
N ALA A 48 11.75 -7.61 22.36
CA ALA A 48 12.15 -8.88 22.97
C ALA A 48 13.68 -9.01 23.06
N ASN A 49 14.41 -8.60 22.01
CA ASN A 49 15.87 -8.59 22.01
C ASN A 49 16.46 -7.60 23.04
N LEU A 50 15.76 -6.49 23.31
CA LEU A 50 16.17 -5.52 24.34
C LEU A 50 15.87 -5.98 25.77
N ARG A 51 14.84 -6.82 25.98
CA ARG A 51 14.51 -7.41 27.29
C ARG A 51 15.28 -8.70 27.59
N GLY A 52 15.92 -9.29 26.59
CA GLY A 52 16.64 -10.57 26.68
C GLY A 52 18.06 -10.50 27.22
N ASP A 53 18.56 -9.34 27.65
CA ASP A 53 19.92 -9.22 28.23
C ASP A 53 19.93 -8.81 29.71
N PRO A 54 19.53 -9.69 30.64
CA PRO A 54 19.90 -9.56 32.05
C PRO A 54 21.06 -10.49 32.47
N ASP A 55 21.60 -11.35 31.60
CA ASP A 55 22.62 -12.35 31.96
C ASP A 55 23.60 -12.63 30.79
N ARG A 56 24.39 -11.62 30.41
CA ARG A 56 25.60 -11.85 29.63
C ARG A 56 26.73 -12.26 30.59
N PRO A 57 27.26 -13.50 30.53
CA PRO A 57 28.33 -13.98 31.41
C PRO A 57 29.67 -13.28 31.16
#